data_AF-A0A317L023-F1
#
_entry.id   AF-A0A317L023-F1
#
_cell.length_a   1.000
_cell.length_b   1.000
_cell.length_c   1.000
_cell.angle_alpha   90.00
_cell.angle_beta   90.00
_cell.angle_gamma   90.00
#
_symmetry.space_group_name_H-M   'P 1'
#
loop_
_entity.id
_entity.type
_entity.pdbx_description
1 polymer ?
#
loop_
_entity_poly.entity_id
_entity_poly.type
_entity_poly.pdbx_seq_one_letter_code
_entity_poly.pdbx_strand_id
1 'polypeptide(L)'
;MKSMKKWRKISIKQVCLIIITFIAMVAIAFVLIRLANFLISDILELHGWLKIFSQFIAIILVIYPAKITFGSVLYHVNEDLSRKLAEET
;
A
#
# COMPACT_ATOMS: atom_id res chain seq x y z
N MET A 1 7.36 9.28 29.46
CA MET A 1 8.35 8.45 28.73
C MET A 1 8.07 6.94 28.84
N LYS A 2 6.84 6.46 28.52
CA LYS A 2 6.47 5.01 28.56
C LYS A 2 6.19 4.40 27.17
N SER A 3 6.19 5.21 26.11
CA SER A 3 5.85 4.79 24.73
C SER A 3 6.99 4.05 23.99
N MET A 4 8.25 4.27 24.38
CA MET A 4 9.40 3.74 23.62
C MET A 4 9.67 2.22 23.80
N LYS A 5 9.03 1.55 24.76
CA LYS A 5 9.25 0.10 24.98
C LYS A 5 8.46 -0.80 24.03
N LYS A 6 7.42 -0.30 23.35
CA LYS A 6 6.57 -1.11 22.46
C LYS A 6 7.23 -1.48 21.12
N TRP A 7 8.16 -0.66 20.63
CA TRP A 7 8.81 -0.85 19.32
C TRP A 7 9.89 -1.95 19.31
N ARG A 8 10.40 -2.35 20.48
CA ARG A 8 11.50 -3.33 20.60
C ARG A 8 11.07 -4.79 20.45
N LYS A 9 9.76 -5.09 20.44
CA LYS A 9 9.20 -6.44 20.29
C LYS A 9 8.64 -6.74 18.89
N ILE A 10 8.89 -5.88 17.89
CA ILE A 10 8.54 -6.22 16.51
C ILE A 10 9.55 -7.26 16.02
N SER A 11 9.04 -8.45 15.69
CA SER A 11 9.89 -9.54 15.19
C SER A 11 10.46 -9.16 13.81
N ILE A 12 11.74 -9.48 13.56
CA ILE A 12 12.40 -9.27 12.26
C ILE A 12 11.56 -9.82 11.09
N LYS A 13 10.85 -10.92 11.31
CA LYS A 13 9.92 -11.50 10.33
C LYS A 13 8.76 -10.55 9.97
N GLN A 14 8.19 -9.86 10.96
CA GLN A 14 7.12 -8.87 10.73
C GLN A 14 7.64 -7.64 9.99
N VAL A 15 8.84 -7.15 10.32
CA VAL A 15 9.47 -6.04 9.60
C VAL A 15 9.70 -6.42 8.13
N CYS A 16 10.25 -7.61 7.87
CA CYS A 16 10.47 -8.11 6.52
C CYS A 16 9.15 -8.23 5.73
N LEU A 17 8.09 -8.74 6.37
CA LEU A 17 6.77 -8.87 5.76
C LEU A 17 6.17 -7.49 5.38
N ILE A 18 6.31 -6.48 6.25
CA ILE A 18 5.85 -5.12 5.96
C ILE A 18 6.59 -4.55 4.75
N ILE A 19 7.92 -4.72 4.69
CA ILE A 19 8.73 -4.20 3.58
C ILE A 19 8.36 -4.87 2.26
N ILE A 20 8.23 -6.21 2.24
CA ILE A 20 7.83 -6.95 1.04
C ILE A 20 6.44 -6.53 0.58
N THR A 21 5.49 -6.41 1.51
CA THR A 21 4.11 -6.00 1.20
C THR A 21 4.07 -4.58 0.64
N PHE A 22 4.89 -3.68 1.19
CA PHE A 22 5.03 -2.32 0.69
C PHE A 22 5.60 -2.29 -0.73
N ILE A 23 6.68 -3.04 -0.99
CA ILE A 23 7.27 -3.14 -2.33
C ILE A 23 6.26 -3.70 -3.34
N ALA A 24 5.53 -4.77 -2.97
CA ALA A 24 4.50 -5.36 -3.82
C ALA A 24 3.39 -4.35 -4.16
N MET A 25 2.94 -3.57 -3.18
CA MET A 25 1.97 -2.49 -3.40
C MET A 25 2.47 -1.42 -4.37
N VAL A 26 3.70 -0.94 -4.19
CA VAL A 26 4.30 0.05 -5.09
C VAL A 26 4.43 -0.52 -6.51
N ALA A 27 4.86 -1.78 -6.65
CA ALA A 27 4.97 -2.44 -7.94
C ALA A 27 3.61 -2.56 -8.65
N ILE A 28 2.57 -3.00 -7.93
CA ILE A 28 1.21 -3.11 -8.48
C ILE A 28 0.68 -1.74 -8.90
N ALA A 29 0.86 -0.72 -8.05
CA ALA A 29 0.46 0.66 -8.38
C ALA A 29 1.15 1.16 -9.65
N PHE A 30 2.46 0.89 -9.79
CA PHE A 30 3.23 1.29 -10.97
C PHE A 30 2.73 0.60 -12.25
N VAL A 31 2.41 -0.70 -12.17
CA VAL A 31 1.82 -1.45 -13.28
C VAL A 31 0.44 -0.90 -13.65
N LEU A 32 -0.44 -0.64 -12.67
CA LEU A 32 -1.76 -0.08 -12.93
C LEU A 32 -1.67 1.31 -13.59
N ILE A 33 -0.76 2.17 -13.14
CA ILE A 33 -0.56 3.49 -13.73
C ILE A 33 -0.08 3.38 -15.18
N ARG A 34 0.89 2.48 -15.45
CA ARG A 34 1.33 2.24 -16.83
C ARG A 34 0.21 1.69 -17.69
N LEU A 35 -0.57 0.75 -17.17
CA LEU A 35 -1.67 0.12 -17.89
C LEU A 35 -2.78 1.14 -18.19
N ALA A 36 -3.11 2.01 -17.23
CA ALA A 36 -4.05 3.10 -17.43
C ALA A 36 -3.53 4.07 -18.50
N ASN A 37 -2.25 4.43 -18.46
CA ASN A 37 -1.68 5.31 -19.48
C ASN A 37 -1.69 4.67 -20.88
N PHE A 38 -1.42 3.37 -20.97
CA PHE A 38 -1.55 2.60 -22.22
C PHE A 38 -3.00 2.60 -22.72
N LEU A 39 -3.98 2.29 -21.87
CA LEU A 39 -5.39 2.32 -22.24
C LEU A 39 -5.84 3.70 -22.74
N ILE A 40 -5.49 4.75 -21.99
CA ILE A 40 -5.88 6.13 -22.29
C ILE A 40 -5.24 6.61 -23.59
N SER A 41 -3.96 6.27 -23.83
CA SER A 41 -3.20 6.78 -24.96
C SER A 41 -3.35 5.95 -26.22
N ASP A 42 -3.35 4.62 -26.13
CA ASP A 42 -3.29 3.72 -27.29
C ASP A 42 -4.65 3.10 -27.66
N ILE A 43 -5.58 2.96 -26.72
CA ILE A 43 -6.93 2.39 -27.02
C ILE A 43 -7.96 3.50 -27.20
N LEU A 44 -7.94 4.48 -26.31
CA LEU A 44 -8.90 5.59 -26.32
C LEU A 44 -8.43 6.78 -27.16
N GLU A 45 -7.18 6.76 -27.64
CA GLU A 45 -6.55 7.85 -28.42
C GLU A 45 -6.78 9.25 -27.82
N LEU A 46 -6.87 9.33 -26.48
CA LEU A 46 -7.18 10.58 -25.81
C LEU A 46 -5.95 11.49 -25.87
N HIS A 47 -6.11 12.65 -26.51
CA HIS A 47 -5.09 13.69 -26.61
C HIS A 47 -5.43 14.92 -25.76
N GLY A 48 -4.41 15.68 -25.38
CA GLY A 48 -4.55 16.95 -24.68
C GLY A 48 -5.09 16.81 -23.25
N TRP A 49 -6.00 17.71 -22.87
CA TRP A 49 -6.50 17.85 -21.50
C TRP A 49 -7.27 16.62 -20.98
N LEU A 50 -7.92 15.88 -21.89
CA LEU A 50 -8.69 14.69 -21.56
C LEU A 50 -7.80 13.53 -21.09
N LYS A 51 -6.59 13.39 -21.66
CA LYS A 51 -5.57 12.44 -21.19
C LYS A 51 -5.11 12.75 -19.77
N ILE A 52 -4.82 14.03 -19.51
CA ILE A 52 -4.34 14.50 -18.21
C ILE A 52 -5.40 14.25 -17.14
N PHE A 53 -6.67 14.59 -17.44
CA PHE A 53 -7.78 14.37 -16.52
C PHE A 53 -8.01 12.89 -16.22
N SER A 54 -7.96 12.03 -17.26
CA SER A 54 -8.12 10.59 -17.11
C SER A 54 -6.96 9.94 -16.32
N GLN A 55 -5.71 10.36 -16.56
CA GLN A 55 -4.57 9.94 -15.75
C GLN A 55 -4.71 10.36 -14.29
N PHE A 56 -5.22 11.57 -14.03
CA PHE A 56 -5.43 12.05 -12.67
C PHE A 56 -6.46 11.20 -11.92
N ILE A 57 -7.57 10.85 -12.57
CA ILE A 57 -8.58 9.93 -12.02
C ILE A 57 -7.97 8.55 -11.78
N ALA A 58 -7.18 8.02 -12.73
CA ALA A 58 -6.52 6.72 -12.58
C ALA A 58 -5.57 6.70 -11.36
N ILE A 59 -4.82 7.77 -11.11
CA ILE A 59 -3.96 7.90 -9.92
C ILE A 59 -4.80 7.89 -8.64
N ILE A 60 -5.90 8.65 -8.57
CA ILE A 60 -6.81 8.66 -7.43
C ILE A 60 -7.38 7.26 -7.18
N LEU A 61 -7.77 6.57 -8.25
CA LEU A 61 -8.33 5.23 -8.19
C LEU A 61 -7.33 4.19 -7.65
N VAL A 62 -6.03 4.36 -7.91
CA VAL A 62 -4.96 3.49 -7.41
C VAL A 62 -4.64 3.76 -5.94
N ILE A 63 -4.72 5.02 -5.50
CA ILE A 63 -4.43 5.40 -4.10
C ILE A 63 -5.47 4.81 -3.13
N TYR A 64 -6.73 4.68 -3.55
CA TYR A 64 -7.82 4.20 -2.70
C TYR A 64 -7.63 2.76 -2.19
N PRO A 65 -7.41 1.75 -3.05
CA PRO A 65 -7.13 0.39 -2.60
C PRO A 65 -5.81 0.31 -1.82
N ALA A 66 -4.80 1.11 -2.20
CA ALA A 66 -3.55 1.16 -1.44
C ALA A 66 -3.76 1.62 0.01
N LYS A 67 -4.63 2.61 0.25
CA LYS A 67 -4.95 3.05 1.62
C LYS A 67 -5.63 1.94 2.43
N ILE A 68 -6.55 1.20 1.80
CA ILE A 68 -7.31 0.12 2.46
C ILE A 68 -6.40 -1.05 2.79
N THR A 69 -5.63 -1.54 1.82
CA THR A 69 -4.74 -2.68 1.99
C THR A 69 -3.65 -2.37 3.03
N PHE A 70 -3.10 -1.14 3.03
CA PHE A 70 -2.09 -0.76 4.03
C PHE A 70 -2.68 -0.72 5.44
N GLY A 71 -3.90 -0.18 5.61
CA GLY A 71 -4.60 -0.19 6.89
C GLY A 71 -4.88 -1.60 7.41
N SER A 72 -5.30 -2.52 6.53
CA SER A 72 -5.55 -3.92 6.89
C SER A 72 -4.29 -4.65 7.34
N VAL A 73 -3.16 -4.44 6.64
CA VAL A 73 -1.87 -5.04 6.98
C VAL A 73 -1.38 -4.51 8.33
N LEU A 74 -1.50 -3.20 8.57
CA LEU A 74 -1.11 -2.59 9.84
C LEU A 74 -1.96 -3.11 11.01
N TYR A 75 -3.25 -3.27 10.79
CA TYR A 75 -4.17 -3.83 11.77
C TYR A 75 -3.78 -5.26 12.15
N HIS A 76 -3.56 -6.13 11.16
CA HIS A 76 -3.12 -7.51 11.39
C HIS A 76 -1.79 -7.59 12.14
N VAL A 77 -0.79 -6.79 11.73
CA VAL A 77 0.50 -6.77 12.42
C VAL A 77 0.37 -6.31 13.87
N ASN A 78 -0.49 -5.31 14.13
CA ASN A 78 -0.71 -4.80 15.48
C ASN A 78 -1.50 -5.78 16.36
N GLU A 79 -2.45 -6.51 15.79
CA GLU A 79 -3.20 -7.57 16.46
C GLU A 79 -2.27 -8.75 16.83
N ASP A 80 -1.46 -9.22 15.89
CA ASP A 80 -0.48 -10.28 16.12
C ASP A 80 0.55 -9.90 17.18
N LEU A 81 1.02 -8.65 17.15
CA LEU A 81 1.93 -8.13 18.17
C LEU A 81 1.27 -8.07 19.55
N SER A 82 -0.02 -7.69 19.61
CA SER A 82 -0.77 -7.63 20.87
C SER A 82 -1.03 -9.01 21.46
N ARG A 83 -1.33 -10.02 20.63
CA ARG A 83 -1.46 -11.42 21.07
C ARG A 83 -0.15 -11.96 21.62
N LYS A 84 0.98 -11.76 20.91
CA LYS A 84 2.30 -12.17 21.39
C LYS A 84 2.71 -11.55 22.72
N LEU A 85 2.31 -10.30 22.96
CA LEU A 85 2.56 -9.63 24.23
C LEU A 85 1.73 -10.23 25.38
N ALA A 86 0.50 -10.67 25.10
CA ALA A 86 -0.41 -11.26 26.09
C ALA A 86 -0.02 -12.69 26.47
N GLU A 87 0.57 -13.47 25.56
CA GLU A 87 1.04 -14.85 25.83
C GLU A 87 2.36 -14.89 26.64
N GLU A 88 3.11 -13.78 26.70
CA GLU A 88 4.35 -13.65 27.49
C GLU A 88 4.14 -13.02 28.89
N THR A 89 2.89 -12.75 29.31
CA THR A 89 2.55 -12.18 30.63
C THR A 89 1.80 -13.19 31.49
#